data_AF-A0A4U5NU33-F1
#
_entry.id   AF-A0A4U5NU33-F1
#
_cell.length_a   1.000
_cell.length_b   1.000
_cell.length_c   1.000
_cell.angle_alpha   90.00
_cell.angle_beta   90.00
_cell.angle_gamma   90.00
#
_symmetry.space_group_name_H-M   'P 1'
#
loop_
_entity.id
_entity.type
_entity.pdbx_description
1 polymer ?
#
loop_
_entity_poly.entity_id
_entity_poly.type
_entity_poly.pdbx_seq_one_letter_code
_entity_poly.pdbx_strand_id
1 'polypeptide(L)'
;MHYPRLPGEKETQATVAGFINHFIRKDLPALNPDHLVLTSGITAAFDALGHVLLNPGEVILAPTPFYYRFPNDFGDRSLVSIEAVDCIDEQLGACLLSVDRFQAVYERLLETGRRAKAIILTNPRNPDGGYHSLEEMKPIAEWAIRHNMYRHSSRFTACFADLDSERFVWLWGTSKDLCLPGLRFGVIYMENADIRLSLTTISMFQVPNTLTQFVVRRLLSDYEWFENTFYPENLKRLQKCSAFMVEYLNTIGVRCMPAKSGFFIFADFAQFLDEPTFEAEERLNRRFEANRVILVPGHVCKASKPGWFRIVFTLRDMDELAMGLERICKAVDTPAPTLDGDFRIFIEGKTNGVVNGI
;
A
#
# COMPACT_ATOMS: atom_id res chain seq x y z
N MET A 1 -23.03 -9.37 -25.27
CA MET A 1 -21.89 -8.64 -24.68
C MET A 1 -21.15 -7.94 -25.81
N HIS A 2 -20.87 -6.64 -25.68
CA HIS A 2 -20.10 -5.86 -26.65
C HIS A 2 -18.66 -5.64 -26.14
N TYR A 3 -17.76 -5.18 -27.01
CA TYR A 3 -16.44 -4.73 -26.57
C TYR A 3 -16.57 -3.59 -25.55
N PRO A 4 -15.70 -3.55 -24.52
CA PRO A 4 -15.68 -2.44 -23.58
C PRO A 4 -15.33 -1.14 -24.31
N ARG A 5 -16.04 -0.06 -23.97
CA ARG A 5 -15.69 1.28 -24.45
C ARG A 5 -14.42 1.78 -23.76
N LEU A 6 -13.64 2.59 -24.48
CA LEU A 6 -12.51 3.33 -23.92
C LEU A 6 -12.95 4.74 -23.51
N PRO A 7 -12.49 5.27 -22.37
CA PRO A 7 -11.63 4.63 -21.37
C PRO A 7 -12.40 3.74 -20.36
N GLY A 8 -13.70 3.55 -20.57
CA GLY A 8 -14.59 2.72 -19.77
C GLY A 8 -16.05 2.97 -20.15
N GLU A 9 -16.98 2.16 -19.65
CA GLU A 9 -18.41 2.48 -19.78
C GLU A 9 -18.74 3.68 -18.89
N LYS A 10 -19.51 4.65 -19.44
CA LYS A 10 -19.85 5.90 -18.75
C LYS A 10 -20.59 5.65 -17.44
N GLU A 11 -21.50 4.69 -17.43
CA GLU A 11 -22.25 4.31 -16.24
C GLU A 11 -21.33 3.70 -15.17
N THR A 12 -20.26 3.00 -15.59
CA THR A 12 -19.27 2.43 -14.66
C THR A 12 -18.43 3.53 -14.04
N GLN A 13 -17.97 4.49 -14.84
CA GLN A 13 -17.24 5.66 -14.34
C GLN A 13 -18.09 6.45 -13.33
N ALA A 14 -19.36 6.72 -13.66
CA ALA A 14 -20.29 7.42 -12.77
C ALA A 14 -20.51 6.68 -11.45
N THR A 15 -20.77 5.36 -11.51
CA THR A 15 -20.98 4.54 -10.31
C THR A 15 -19.75 4.52 -9.41
N VAL A 16 -18.56 4.33 -10.00
CA VAL A 16 -17.29 4.26 -9.27
C VAL A 16 -16.94 5.62 -8.66
N ALA A 17 -17.08 6.72 -9.42
CA ALA A 17 -16.89 8.07 -8.91
C ALA A 17 -17.84 8.35 -7.73
N GLY A 18 -19.12 7.99 -7.86
CA GLY A 18 -20.10 8.11 -6.78
C GLY A 18 -19.67 7.37 -5.52
N PHE A 19 -19.30 6.10 -5.65
CA PHE A 19 -18.87 5.27 -4.52
C PHE A 19 -17.63 5.85 -3.84
N ILE A 20 -16.63 6.25 -4.63
CA ILE A 20 -15.40 6.86 -4.12
C ILE A 20 -15.71 8.17 -3.39
N ASN A 21 -16.49 9.06 -3.99
CA ASN A 21 -16.88 10.33 -3.38
C ASN A 21 -17.63 10.11 -2.06
N HIS A 22 -18.48 9.08 -1.98
CA HIS A 22 -19.28 8.81 -0.79
C HIS A 22 -18.49 8.16 0.36
N PHE A 23 -17.71 7.11 0.07
CA PHE A 23 -17.08 6.28 1.10
C PHE A 23 -15.57 6.49 1.27
N ILE A 24 -14.87 6.88 0.21
CA ILE A 24 -13.40 6.93 0.20
C ILE A 24 -12.89 8.37 0.33
N ARG A 25 -13.63 9.33 -0.22
CA ARG A 25 -13.26 10.75 -0.38
C ARG A 25 -14.34 11.70 0.12
N LYS A 26 -15.09 11.30 1.16
CA LYS A 26 -16.29 12.00 1.67
C LYS A 26 -16.11 13.50 1.88
N ASP A 27 -14.97 13.92 2.42
CA ASP A 27 -14.73 15.31 2.82
C ASP A 27 -13.98 16.13 1.75
N LEU A 28 -13.92 15.62 0.52
CA LEU A 28 -13.10 16.19 -0.55
C LEU A 28 -13.95 16.62 -1.74
N PRO A 29 -13.44 17.55 -2.57
CA PRO A 29 -14.03 17.82 -3.86
C PRO A 29 -14.30 16.54 -4.65
N ALA A 30 -15.53 16.46 -5.14
CA ALA A 30 -16.04 15.31 -5.85
C ALA A 30 -15.24 15.08 -7.15
N LEU A 31 -14.91 13.82 -7.40
CA LEU A 31 -14.30 13.42 -8.66
C LEU A 31 -15.29 13.60 -9.81
N ASN A 32 -14.85 14.23 -10.90
CA ASN A 32 -15.56 14.18 -12.17
C ASN A 32 -15.44 12.78 -12.78
N PRO A 33 -16.54 12.03 -13.00
CA PRO A 33 -16.48 10.70 -13.60
C PRO A 33 -15.85 10.68 -15.00
N ASP A 34 -15.96 11.77 -15.76
CA ASP A 34 -15.34 11.87 -17.09
C ASP A 34 -13.80 11.94 -17.04
N HIS A 35 -13.24 12.16 -15.85
CA HIS A 35 -11.79 12.19 -15.63
C HIS A 35 -11.22 10.83 -15.20
N LEU A 36 -12.06 9.79 -15.10
CA LEU A 36 -11.63 8.44 -14.77
C LEU A 36 -11.20 7.65 -16.01
N VAL A 37 -10.12 6.88 -15.92
CA VAL A 37 -9.73 5.86 -16.89
C VAL A 37 -9.77 4.50 -16.20
N LEU A 38 -10.56 3.55 -16.71
CA LEU A 38 -10.69 2.23 -16.11
C LEU A 38 -9.53 1.34 -16.55
N THR A 39 -8.97 0.58 -15.61
CA THR A 39 -7.82 -0.29 -15.84
C THR A 39 -8.04 -1.67 -15.22
N SER A 40 -7.36 -2.69 -15.76
CA SER A 40 -7.42 -4.08 -15.29
C SER A 40 -6.64 -4.28 -13.98
N GLY A 41 -7.00 -3.50 -12.97
CA GLY A 41 -6.32 -3.36 -11.68
C GLY A 41 -5.19 -2.32 -11.69
N ILE A 42 -4.69 -2.00 -10.50
CA ILE A 42 -3.67 -0.96 -10.29
C ILE A 42 -2.32 -1.28 -10.95
N THR A 43 -1.93 -2.55 -11.05
CA THR A 43 -0.71 -2.95 -11.79
C THR A 43 -0.74 -2.48 -13.25
N ALA A 44 -1.89 -2.62 -13.93
CA ALA A 44 -2.05 -2.11 -15.29
C ALA A 44 -2.03 -0.57 -15.32
N ALA A 45 -2.58 0.08 -14.29
CA ALA A 45 -2.48 1.53 -14.17
C ALA A 45 -1.03 2.03 -14.05
N PHE A 46 -0.18 1.36 -13.26
CA PHE A 46 1.24 1.71 -13.15
C PHE A 46 1.96 1.58 -14.48
N ASP A 47 1.78 0.45 -15.17
CA ASP A 47 2.35 0.21 -16.50
C ASP A 47 1.93 1.30 -17.51
N ALA A 48 0.64 1.61 -17.57
CA ALA A 48 0.13 2.67 -18.45
C ALA A 48 0.71 4.05 -18.10
N LEU A 49 0.82 4.39 -16.82
CA LEU A 49 1.41 5.65 -16.38
C LEU A 49 2.91 5.73 -16.65
N GLY A 50 3.63 4.62 -16.50
CA GLY A 50 5.02 4.48 -16.89
C GLY A 50 5.23 4.85 -18.36
N HIS A 51 4.37 4.35 -19.26
CA HIS A 51 4.46 4.66 -20.67
C HIS A 51 3.99 6.07 -21.06
N VAL A 52 3.02 6.64 -20.35
CA VAL A 52 2.42 7.93 -20.73
C VAL A 52 3.19 9.11 -20.14
N LEU A 53 3.74 8.98 -18.93
CA LEU A 53 4.34 10.10 -18.20
C LEU A 53 5.86 10.14 -18.26
N LEU A 54 6.50 9.02 -18.62
CA LEU A 54 7.92 8.79 -18.39
C LEU A 54 8.58 8.17 -19.63
N ASN A 55 9.87 8.44 -19.78
CA ASN A 55 10.72 7.84 -20.80
C ASN A 55 11.61 6.73 -20.18
N PRO A 56 12.08 5.76 -20.99
CA PRO A 56 13.09 4.81 -20.58
C PRO A 56 14.30 5.47 -19.91
N GLY A 57 14.72 4.95 -18.76
CA GLY A 57 15.83 5.46 -17.96
C GLY A 57 15.48 6.58 -16.98
N GLU A 58 14.27 7.16 -17.07
CA GLU A 58 13.80 8.12 -16.08
C GLU A 58 13.48 7.44 -14.73
N VAL A 59 13.37 8.26 -13.68
CA VAL A 59 13.33 7.81 -12.29
C VAL A 59 12.06 8.28 -11.58
N ILE A 60 11.46 7.41 -10.78
CA ILE A 60 10.41 7.75 -9.82
C ILE A 60 10.98 7.64 -8.40
N LEU A 61 10.74 8.65 -7.56
CA LEU A 61 11.11 8.61 -6.15
C LEU A 61 9.98 7.96 -5.32
N ALA A 62 10.33 7.07 -4.41
CA ALA A 62 9.39 6.42 -3.49
C ALA A 62 9.92 6.42 -2.05
N PRO A 63 9.14 6.87 -1.05
CA PRO A 63 9.56 6.81 0.35
C PRO A 63 9.60 5.36 0.83
N THR A 64 10.63 4.98 1.59
CA THR A 64 10.76 3.65 2.16
C THR A 64 10.01 3.53 3.50
N PRO A 65 9.54 2.32 3.84
CA PRO A 65 9.48 1.15 2.97
C PRO A 65 8.33 1.30 1.95
N PHE A 66 8.44 0.67 0.78
CA PHE A 66 7.40 0.77 -0.25
C PHE A 66 6.97 -0.58 -0.83
N TYR A 67 5.88 -0.56 -1.62
CA TYR A 67 5.36 -1.72 -2.31
C TYR A 67 6.41 -2.30 -3.27
N TYR A 68 6.94 -3.45 -2.91
CA TYR A 68 8.11 -4.07 -3.54
C TYR A 68 7.97 -4.39 -5.04
N ARG A 69 6.77 -4.33 -5.63
CA ARG A 69 6.58 -4.52 -7.07
C ARG A 69 6.64 -3.23 -7.88
N PHE A 70 6.75 -2.04 -7.29
CA PHE A 70 6.94 -0.81 -8.09
C PHE A 70 8.08 -0.92 -9.12
N PRO A 71 9.24 -1.51 -8.80
CA PRO A 71 10.30 -1.73 -9.80
C PRO A 71 9.86 -2.61 -10.98
N ASN A 72 8.99 -3.60 -10.78
CA ASN A 72 8.46 -4.41 -11.88
C ASN A 72 7.38 -3.66 -12.65
N ASP A 73 6.41 -3.11 -11.93
CA ASP A 73 5.20 -2.48 -12.48
C ASP A 73 5.54 -1.27 -13.37
N PHE A 74 6.65 -0.57 -13.10
CA PHE A 74 7.17 0.52 -13.94
C PHE A 74 8.41 0.12 -14.78
N GLY A 75 9.20 -0.86 -14.34
CA GLY A 75 10.51 -1.14 -14.93
C GLY A 75 10.49 -2.20 -16.04
N ASP A 76 9.66 -3.24 -15.92
CA ASP A 76 9.77 -4.40 -16.83
C ASP A 76 9.42 -4.04 -18.29
N ARG A 77 8.55 -3.04 -18.49
CA ARG A 77 8.09 -2.61 -19.84
C ARG A 77 8.39 -1.15 -20.15
N SER A 78 8.13 -0.23 -19.22
CA SER A 78 8.40 1.19 -19.44
C SER A 78 9.88 1.55 -19.24
N LEU A 79 10.70 0.62 -18.73
CA LEU A 79 12.13 0.80 -18.47
C LEU A 79 12.40 1.99 -17.53
N VAL A 80 11.45 2.25 -16.64
CA VAL A 80 11.54 3.29 -15.60
C VAL A 80 12.07 2.67 -14.33
N SER A 81 12.96 3.40 -13.65
CA SER A 81 13.56 2.96 -12.39
C SER A 81 12.90 3.60 -11.19
N ILE A 82 12.85 2.88 -10.07
CA ILE A 82 12.38 3.40 -8.78
C ILE A 82 13.57 3.65 -7.89
N GLU A 83 13.72 4.87 -7.39
CA GLU A 83 14.73 5.23 -6.42
C GLU A 83 14.10 5.40 -5.04
N ALA A 84 14.69 4.72 -4.06
CA ALA A 84 14.26 4.78 -2.67
C ALA A 84 14.69 6.09 -2.01
N VAL A 85 13.76 6.73 -1.31
CA VAL A 85 14.03 7.82 -0.37
C VAL A 85 13.88 7.25 1.03
N ASP A 86 14.98 7.17 1.79
CA ASP A 86 14.93 6.55 3.11
C ASP A 86 14.07 7.38 4.07
N CYS A 87 12.85 6.92 4.33
CA CYS A 87 11.89 7.62 5.18
C CYS A 87 11.67 6.90 6.52
N ILE A 88 12.38 5.80 6.79
CA ILE A 88 12.25 5.10 8.06
C ILE A 88 12.94 5.92 9.16
N ASP A 89 12.21 6.14 10.25
CA ASP A 89 12.75 6.61 11.52
C ASP A 89 12.78 5.44 12.50
N GLU A 90 13.98 5.03 12.87
CA GLU A 90 14.24 3.83 13.68
C GLU A 90 13.87 4.01 15.15
N GLN A 91 14.00 5.24 15.65
CA GLN A 91 13.67 5.56 17.04
C GLN A 91 12.16 5.50 17.22
N LEU A 92 11.42 6.09 16.28
CA LEU A 92 9.96 6.12 16.29
C LEU A 92 9.32 4.86 15.71
N GLY A 93 10.08 4.05 14.95
CA GLY A 93 9.53 2.89 14.24
C GLY A 93 8.44 3.31 13.25
N ALA A 94 8.67 4.39 12.50
CA ALA A 94 7.66 4.99 11.62
C ALA A 94 8.28 5.50 10.33
N CYS A 95 7.48 5.57 9.26
CA CYS A 95 7.87 6.27 8.03
C CYS A 95 7.52 7.76 8.13
N LEU A 96 8.51 8.65 8.00
CA LEU A 96 8.37 10.10 8.08
C LEU A 96 8.88 10.75 6.78
N LEU A 97 8.01 11.51 6.12
CA LEU A 97 8.37 12.25 4.91
C LEU A 97 9.23 13.46 5.26
N SER A 98 10.24 13.74 4.44
CA SER A 98 11.12 14.90 4.62
C SER A 98 11.57 15.44 3.27
N VAL A 99 11.29 16.72 3.00
CA VAL A 99 11.72 17.39 1.77
C VAL A 99 13.23 17.28 1.58
N ASP A 100 14.02 17.43 2.65
CA ASP A 100 15.48 17.36 2.59
C ASP A 100 15.96 15.97 2.14
N ARG A 101 15.30 14.90 2.59
CA ARG A 101 15.64 13.54 2.14
C ARG A 101 15.32 13.33 0.66
N PHE A 102 14.19 13.88 0.18
CA PHE A 102 13.86 13.87 -1.25
C PHE A 102 14.85 14.70 -2.07
N GLN A 103 15.22 15.89 -1.59
CA GLN A 103 16.19 16.78 -2.22
C GLN A 103 17.57 16.10 -2.35
N ALA A 104 18.09 15.50 -1.29
CA ALA A 104 19.39 14.83 -1.30
C ALA A 104 19.44 13.68 -2.31
N VAL A 105 18.38 12.87 -2.40
CA VAL A 105 18.30 11.80 -3.41
C VAL A 105 18.21 12.38 -4.83
N TYR A 106 17.44 13.45 -5.02
CA TYR A 106 17.33 14.12 -6.31
C TYR A 106 18.67 14.69 -6.79
N GLU A 107 19.41 15.38 -5.92
CA GLU A 107 20.74 15.94 -6.23
C GLU A 107 21.74 14.83 -6.60
N ARG A 108 21.78 13.74 -5.83
CA ARG A 108 22.62 12.56 -6.16
C ARG A 108 22.30 11.99 -7.53
N LEU A 109 21.03 11.93 -7.92
CA LEU A 109 20.65 11.47 -9.26
C LEU A 109 21.20 12.40 -10.35
N LEU A 110 21.11 13.72 -10.15
CA LEU A 110 21.61 14.71 -11.09
C LEU A 110 23.12 14.60 -11.32
N GLU A 111 23.91 14.31 -10.28
CA GLU A 111 25.35 14.07 -10.38
C GLU A 111 25.69 12.90 -11.31
N THR A 112 24.80 11.91 -11.38
CA THR A 112 24.95 10.73 -12.26
C THR A 112 24.30 10.92 -13.64
N GLY A 113 23.82 12.14 -13.96
CA GLY A 113 23.12 12.44 -15.20
C GLY A 113 21.70 11.85 -15.29
N ARG A 114 21.16 11.31 -14.18
CA ARG A 114 19.79 10.80 -14.09
C ARG A 114 18.88 11.88 -13.52
N ARG A 115 17.61 11.86 -13.92
CA ARG A 115 16.62 12.83 -13.41
C ARG A 115 15.37 12.12 -12.96
N ALA A 116 14.94 12.40 -11.72
CA ALA A 116 13.63 11.99 -11.27
C ALA A 116 12.54 12.86 -11.90
N LYS A 117 11.46 12.21 -12.31
CA LYS A 117 10.33 12.82 -13.02
C LYS A 117 9.00 12.63 -12.33
N ALA A 118 8.92 11.70 -11.39
CA ALA A 118 7.73 11.54 -10.57
C ALA A 118 8.05 11.15 -9.13
N ILE A 119 7.09 11.37 -8.23
CA ILE A 119 7.06 10.80 -6.89
C ILE A 119 5.86 9.87 -6.79
N ILE A 120 6.03 8.71 -6.17
CA ILE A 120 4.95 7.81 -5.80
C ILE A 120 4.76 7.75 -4.29
N LEU A 121 3.56 8.11 -3.83
CA LEU A 121 3.13 7.99 -2.44
C LEU A 121 2.01 6.95 -2.34
N THR A 122 2.09 6.05 -1.37
CA THR A 122 1.02 5.08 -1.11
C THR A 122 0.34 5.45 0.19
N ASN A 123 -0.96 5.72 0.21
CA ASN A 123 -1.65 6.12 1.44
C ASN A 123 -3.10 5.61 1.50
N PRO A 124 -3.39 4.49 2.17
CA PRO A 124 -2.56 3.93 3.23
C PRO A 124 -1.30 3.25 2.71
N ARG A 125 -0.24 3.32 3.53
CA ARG A 125 1.10 2.88 3.17
C ARG A 125 1.17 1.36 3.13
N ASN A 126 1.98 0.85 2.21
CA ASN A 126 2.33 -0.57 2.07
C ASN A 126 3.84 -0.60 1.98
N PRO A 127 4.55 -1.20 2.95
CA PRO A 127 4.14 -2.36 3.74
C PRO A 127 3.72 -2.14 5.21
N ASP A 128 3.72 -0.93 5.75
CA ASP A 128 3.60 -0.72 7.20
C ASP A 128 2.18 -0.46 7.71
N GLY A 129 1.21 -0.21 6.83
CA GLY A 129 -0.19 -0.02 7.21
C GLY A 129 -0.46 1.34 7.87
N GLY A 130 0.52 2.24 7.90
CA GLY A 130 0.35 3.61 8.34
C GLY A 130 -0.31 4.51 7.30
N TYR A 131 -0.46 5.78 7.66
CA TYR A 131 -0.94 6.83 6.77
C TYR A 131 0.04 7.98 6.74
N HIS A 132 0.06 8.69 5.62
CA HIS A 132 0.55 10.06 5.57
C HIS A 132 -0.62 11.02 5.81
N SER A 133 -0.41 12.04 6.63
CA SER A 133 -1.35 13.15 6.79
C SER A 133 -1.23 14.11 5.61
N LEU A 134 -2.20 15.02 5.49
CA LEU A 134 -2.13 16.09 4.49
C LEU A 134 -0.93 16.99 4.70
N GLU A 135 -0.71 17.33 5.96
CA GLU A 135 0.35 18.22 6.41
C GLU A 135 1.73 17.64 6.08
N GLU A 136 1.88 16.31 6.18
CA GLU A 136 3.12 15.62 5.80
C GLU A 136 3.35 15.59 4.30
N MET A 137 2.30 15.40 3.50
CA MET A 137 2.46 15.28 2.05
C MET A 137 2.51 16.63 1.32
N LYS A 138 1.91 17.69 1.87
CA LYS A 138 1.86 19.01 1.22
C LYS A 138 3.25 19.52 0.83
N PRO A 139 4.26 19.53 1.73
CA PRO A 139 5.59 20.02 1.40
C PRO A 139 6.27 19.19 0.31
N ILE A 140 6.07 17.87 0.30
CA ILE A 140 6.60 16.96 -0.72
C ILE A 140 5.97 17.25 -2.08
N ALA A 141 4.66 17.50 -2.12
CA ALA A 141 3.95 17.84 -3.35
C ALA A 141 4.40 19.20 -3.92
N GLU A 142 4.51 20.22 -3.07
CA GLU A 142 5.04 21.53 -3.47
C GLU A 142 6.47 21.44 -3.97
N TRP A 143 7.31 20.62 -3.33
CA TRP A 143 8.67 20.33 -3.77
C TRP A 143 8.70 19.67 -5.15
N ALA A 144 7.83 18.67 -5.39
CA ALA A 144 7.73 18.00 -6.68
C ALA A 144 7.35 18.97 -7.82
N ILE A 145 6.41 19.89 -7.55
CA ILE A 145 5.99 20.91 -8.51
C ILE A 145 7.14 21.85 -8.87
N ARG A 146 7.89 22.34 -7.88
CA ARG A 146 9.06 23.22 -8.12
C ARG A 146 10.12 22.56 -9.01
N HIS A 147 10.22 21.22 -8.97
CA HIS A 147 11.15 20.45 -9.79
C HIS A 147 10.56 19.95 -11.13
N ASN A 148 9.33 20.37 -11.46
CA ASN A 148 8.57 19.97 -12.64
C ASN A 148 8.39 18.44 -12.71
N MET A 149 8.04 17.81 -11.59
CA MET A 149 7.76 16.38 -11.47
C MET A 149 6.25 16.11 -11.45
N TYR A 150 5.84 14.94 -11.95
CA TYR A 150 4.49 14.39 -11.78
C TYR A 150 4.31 13.76 -10.38
N ARG A 151 3.10 13.78 -9.84
CA ARG A 151 2.79 13.17 -8.53
C ARG A 151 1.80 12.02 -8.69
N HIS A 152 2.19 10.85 -8.20
CA HIS A 152 1.36 9.66 -8.14
C HIS A 152 0.96 9.34 -6.70
N SER A 153 -0.33 9.10 -6.44
CA SER A 153 -0.80 8.60 -5.16
C SER A 153 -1.78 7.42 -5.29
N SER A 154 -1.44 6.26 -4.70
CA SER A 154 -2.29 5.05 -4.74
C SER A 154 -3.37 4.99 -3.64
N ARG A 155 -3.52 6.10 -2.91
CA ARG A 155 -4.75 6.70 -2.38
C ARG A 155 -4.33 7.94 -1.62
N PHE A 156 -5.12 9.00 -1.68
CA PHE A 156 -5.07 10.06 -0.67
C PHE A 156 -6.43 10.70 -0.49
N THR A 157 -6.76 10.96 0.78
CA THR A 157 -7.92 11.71 1.22
C THR A 157 -7.53 13.20 1.38
N ALA A 158 -7.27 13.90 0.27
CA ALA A 158 -7.52 15.34 0.09
C ALA A 158 -7.17 15.87 -1.29
N CYS A 159 -8.09 16.68 -1.81
CA CYS A 159 -7.76 17.67 -2.80
C CYS A 159 -6.79 18.66 -2.18
N PHE A 160 -5.62 18.76 -2.78
CA PHE A 160 -4.95 20.03 -2.80
C PHE A 160 -5.67 20.85 -3.86
N ALA A 161 -6.75 21.52 -3.49
CA ALA A 161 -7.45 22.44 -4.39
C ALA A 161 -6.51 23.55 -4.90
N ASP A 162 -5.36 23.75 -4.25
CA ASP A 162 -4.35 24.75 -4.60
C ASP A 162 -3.02 24.18 -5.17
N LEU A 163 -2.85 22.85 -5.28
CA LEU A 163 -1.65 22.28 -5.92
C LEU A 163 -2.03 21.67 -7.27
N ASP A 164 -1.78 22.45 -8.34
CA ASP A 164 -1.85 22.11 -9.77
C ASP A 164 -2.48 20.74 -10.08
N SER A 165 -3.81 20.73 -10.29
CA SER A 165 -4.57 19.51 -10.49
C SER A 165 -4.13 18.72 -11.74
N GLU A 166 -3.44 19.38 -12.68
CA GLU A 166 -2.94 18.75 -13.91
C GLU A 166 -1.74 17.83 -13.72
N ARG A 167 -1.08 17.83 -12.55
CA ARG A 167 0.12 16.98 -12.30
C ARG A 167 -0.14 15.89 -11.28
N PHE A 168 -1.37 15.79 -10.79
CA PHE A 168 -1.77 14.81 -9.79
C PHE A 168 -2.52 13.63 -10.41
N VAL A 169 -1.96 12.44 -10.20
CA VAL A 169 -2.57 11.17 -10.56
C VAL A 169 -3.02 10.46 -9.29
N TRP A 170 -4.30 10.07 -9.25
CA TRP A 170 -4.87 9.30 -8.15
C TRP A 170 -5.33 7.94 -8.64
N LEU A 171 -5.01 6.88 -7.89
CA LEU A 171 -5.46 5.53 -8.19
C LEU A 171 -6.36 4.95 -7.11
N TRP A 172 -7.26 4.09 -7.55
CA TRP A 172 -8.04 3.22 -6.67
C TRP A 172 -8.46 1.94 -7.39
N GLY A 173 -8.65 0.86 -6.65
CA GLY A 173 -9.18 -0.39 -7.21
C GLY A 173 -9.81 -1.27 -6.15
N THR A 174 -10.57 -2.27 -6.60
CA THR A 174 -11.35 -3.17 -5.74
C THR A 174 -10.51 -4.26 -5.08
N SER A 175 -9.24 -4.39 -5.48
CA SER A 175 -8.40 -5.51 -5.09
C SER A 175 -8.15 -5.63 -3.59
N LYS A 176 -8.10 -4.49 -2.88
CA LYS A 176 -7.73 -4.44 -1.47
C LYS A 176 -8.94 -4.18 -0.58
N ASP A 177 -9.62 -3.05 -0.76
CA ASP A 177 -10.78 -2.67 0.06
C ASP A 177 -11.95 -3.63 -0.02
N LEU A 178 -12.21 -4.18 -1.20
CA LEU A 178 -13.33 -5.09 -1.41
C LEU A 178 -12.86 -6.54 -1.45
N CYS A 179 -11.57 -6.79 -1.25
CA CYS A 179 -10.97 -8.13 -1.32
C CYS A 179 -11.23 -8.84 -2.67
N LEU A 180 -11.28 -8.10 -3.78
CA LEU A 180 -11.55 -8.63 -5.13
C LEU A 180 -10.34 -8.52 -6.08
N PRO A 181 -9.15 -9.03 -5.73
CA PRO A 181 -7.98 -8.90 -6.59
C PRO A 181 -8.13 -9.61 -7.93
N GLY A 182 -8.86 -10.73 -7.96
CA GLY A 182 -9.12 -11.52 -9.18
C GLY A 182 -10.10 -10.86 -10.14
N LEU A 183 -10.89 -9.87 -9.69
CA LEU A 183 -11.85 -9.15 -10.54
C LEU A 183 -11.15 -8.21 -11.54
N ARG A 184 -9.87 -7.89 -11.28
CA ARG A 184 -9.02 -7.03 -12.12
C ARG A 184 -9.70 -5.70 -12.44
N PHE A 185 -10.06 -4.94 -11.41
CA PHE A 185 -10.66 -3.60 -11.59
C PHE A 185 -9.87 -2.53 -10.84
N GLY A 186 -9.53 -1.46 -11.56
CA GLY A 186 -8.87 -0.27 -11.05
C GLY A 186 -9.29 0.95 -11.86
N VAL A 187 -8.96 2.13 -11.32
CA VAL A 187 -9.19 3.42 -11.97
C VAL A 187 -7.98 4.32 -11.79
N ILE A 188 -7.73 5.14 -12.81
CA ILE A 188 -6.86 6.31 -12.77
C ILE A 188 -7.78 7.53 -12.80
N TYR A 189 -7.62 8.47 -11.87
CA TYR A 189 -8.20 9.81 -11.96
C TYR A 189 -7.10 10.81 -12.32
N MET A 190 -7.36 11.64 -13.33
CA MET A 190 -6.39 12.62 -13.84
C MET A 190 -7.11 13.83 -14.44
N GLU A 191 -6.74 15.07 -14.07
CA GLU A 191 -7.43 16.27 -14.59
C GLU A 191 -6.87 16.80 -15.92
N ASN A 192 -5.62 16.50 -16.25
CA ASN A 192 -5.06 16.89 -17.55
C ASN A 192 -5.67 16.05 -18.69
N ALA A 193 -6.31 16.72 -19.65
CA ALA A 193 -7.04 16.09 -20.74
C ALA A 193 -6.13 15.34 -21.73
N ASP A 194 -4.93 15.88 -22.01
CA ASP A 194 -3.98 15.27 -22.93
C ASP A 194 -3.43 13.95 -22.36
N ILE A 195 -3.11 13.94 -21.06
CA ILE A 195 -2.69 12.72 -20.36
C ILE A 195 -3.83 11.70 -20.34
N ARG A 196 -5.08 12.11 -20.10
CA ARG A 196 -6.23 11.20 -20.18
C ARG A 196 -6.41 10.63 -21.59
N LEU A 197 -6.21 11.41 -22.63
CA LEU A 197 -6.30 10.94 -24.01
C LEU A 197 -5.23 9.88 -24.30
N SER A 198 -3.99 10.13 -23.89
CA SER A 198 -2.88 9.17 -23.99
C SER A 198 -3.14 7.89 -23.19
N LEU A 199 -3.63 8.01 -21.96
CA LEU A 199 -4.05 6.87 -21.13
C LEU A 199 -5.20 6.09 -21.77
N THR A 200 -6.19 6.78 -22.35
CA THR A 200 -7.30 6.14 -23.06
C THR A 200 -6.79 5.33 -24.25
N THR A 201 -5.81 5.87 -24.98
CA THR A 201 -5.22 5.21 -26.15
C THR A 201 -4.48 3.93 -25.76
N ILE A 202 -3.65 3.97 -24.71
CA ILE A 202 -2.92 2.78 -24.24
C ILE A 202 -3.83 1.78 -23.51
N SER A 203 -4.95 2.25 -22.92
CA SER A 203 -5.92 1.41 -22.20
C SER A 203 -6.63 0.39 -23.09
N MET A 204 -6.53 0.48 -24.42
CA MET A 204 -7.04 -0.52 -25.36
C MET A 204 -6.61 -1.96 -24.99
N PHE A 205 -5.41 -2.12 -24.43
CA PHE A 205 -4.88 -3.43 -24.02
C PHE A 205 -5.22 -3.83 -22.58
N GLN A 206 -5.80 -2.92 -21.80
CA GLN A 206 -5.86 -3.02 -20.35
C GLN A 206 -7.20 -2.59 -19.74
N VAL A 207 -8.21 -2.26 -20.55
CA VAL A 207 -9.55 -1.92 -20.07
C VAL A 207 -10.24 -3.15 -19.45
N PRO A 208 -10.91 -3.01 -18.29
CA PRO A 208 -11.70 -4.10 -17.72
C PRO A 208 -12.79 -4.56 -18.69
N ASN A 209 -12.94 -5.87 -18.84
CA ASN A 209 -14.00 -6.42 -19.69
C ASN A 209 -15.41 -6.00 -19.19
N THR A 210 -16.38 -6.00 -20.09
CA THR A 210 -17.74 -5.50 -19.82
C THR A 210 -18.46 -6.26 -18.69
N LEU A 211 -18.18 -7.55 -18.50
CA LEU A 211 -18.74 -8.33 -17.39
C LEU A 211 -18.17 -7.87 -16.03
N THR A 212 -16.85 -7.68 -15.94
CA THR A 212 -16.21 -7.09 -14.75
C THR A 212 -16.83 -5.73 -14.43
N GLN A 213 -16.98 -4.85 -15.42
CA GLN A 213 -17.59 -3.54 -15.22
C GLN A 213 -19.05 -3.63 -14.77
N PHE A 214 -19.83 -4.58 -15.30
CA PHE A 214 -21.20 -4.84 -14.83
C PHE A 214 -21.25 -5.27 -13.36
N VAL A 215 -20.42 -6.24 -12.97
CA VAL A 215 -20.34 -6.72 -11.57
C VAL A 215 -19.93 -5.59 -10.64
N VAL A 216 -18.91 -4.81 -11.01
CA VAL A 216 -18.46 -3.65 -10.24
C VAL A 216 -19.57 -2.62 -10.07
N ARG A 217 -20.30 -2.28 -11.15
CA ARG A 217 -21.45 -1.36 -11.03
C ARG A 217 -22.47 -1.86 -10.02
N ARG A 218 -22.87 -3.12 -10.11
CA ARG A 218 -23.86 -3.71 -9.20
C ARG A 218 -23.40 -3.68 -7.75
N LEU A 219 -22.15 -4.06 -7.51
CA LEU A 219 -21.57 -4.09 -6.18
C LEU A 219 -21.43 -2.68 -5.59
N LEU A 220 -20.89 -1.74 -6.36
CA LEU A 220 -20.62 -0.39 -5.88
C LEU A 220 -21.86 0.49 -5.81
N SER A 221 -22.95 0.15 -6.50
CA SER A 221 -24.23 0.87 -6.36
C SER A 221 -25.01 0.49 -5.11
N ASP A 222 -24.67 -0.62 -4.44
CA ASP A 222 -25.34 -1.10 -3.24
C ASP A 222 -24.70 -0.48 -1.98
N TYR A 223 -25.02 0.80 -1.77
CA TYR A 223 -24.47 1.57 -0.65
C TYR A 223 -24.95 1.03 0.70
N GLU A 224 -26.19 0.56 0.77
CA GLU A 224 -26.77 -0.01 1.99
C GLU A 224 -26.02 -1.27 2.43
N TRP A 225 -25.77 -2.19 1.50
CA TRP A 225 -24.95 -3.37 1.79
C TRP A 225 -23.53 -2.98 2.22
N PHE A 226 -22.90 -2.04 1.51
CA PHE A 226 -21.53 -1.64 1.84
C PHE A 226 -21.45 -1.01 3.23
N GLU A 227 -22.32 -0.05 3.53
CA GLU A 227 -22.32 0.72 4.78
C GLU A 227 -22.76 -0.12 5.99
N ASN A 228 -23.81 -0.92 5.84
CA ASN A 228 -24.44 -1.60 6.98
C ASN A 228 -23.97 -3.05 7.17
N THR A 229 -23.32 -3.65 6.16
CA THR A 229 -22.90 -5.06 6.23
C THR A 229 -21.40 -5.23 5.99
N PHE A 230 -20.92 -4.90 4.80
CA PHE A 230 -19.55 -5.24 4.40
C PHE A 230 -18.50 -4.46 5.19
N TYR A 231 -18.61 -3.13 5.20
CA TYR A 231 -17.60 -2.26 5.81
C TYR A 231 -17.46 -2.49 7.33
N PRO A 232 -18.54 -2.51 8.15
CA PRO A 232 -18.43 -2.71 9.59
C PRO A 232 -17.84 -4.08 9.95
N GLU A 233 -18.28 -5.14 9.26
CA GLU A 233 -17.79 -6.50 9.54
C GLU A 233 -16.33 -6.68 9.11
N ASN A 234 -15.95 -6.14 7.95
CA ASN A 234 -14.56 -6.18 7.48
C ASN A 234 -13.64 -5.40 8.44
N LEU A 235 -14.04 -4.21 8.86
CA LEU A 235 -13.28 -3.40 9.81
C LEU A 235 -13.10 -4.11 11.15
N LYS A 236 -14.18 -4.67 11.71
CA LYS A 236 -14.16 -5.43 12.97
C LYS A 236 -13.18 -6.61 12.91
N ARG A 237 -13.20 -7.38 11.81
CA ARG A 237 -12.28 -8.52 11.63
C ARG A 237 -10.83 -8.08 11.49
N LEU A 238 -10.56 -7.05 10.68
CA LEU A 238 -9.21 -6.50 10.50
C LEU A 238 -8.65 -5.96 11.81
N GLN A 239 -9.44 -5.23 12.58
CA GLN A 239 -9.03 -4.71 13.90
C GLN A 239 -8.72 -5.85 14.87
N LYS A 240 -9.58 -6.86 14.97
CA LYS A 240 -9.35 -8.03 15.83
C LYS A 240 -8.04 -8.74 15.48
N CYS A 241 -7.83 -9.07 14.21
CA CYS A 241 -6.62 -9.79 13.78
C CYS A 241 -5.34 -8.94 13.95
N SER A 242 -5.41 -7.65 13.60
CA SER A 242 -4.29 -6.71 13.75
C SER A 242 -3.88 -6.55 15.21
N ALA A 243 -4.85 -6.28 16.10
CA ALA A 243 -4.60 -6.12 17.52
C ALA A 243 -3.97 -7.37 18.14
N PHE A 244 -4.55 -8.54 17.85
CA PHE A 244 -4.01 -9.81 18.33
C PHE A 244 -2.57 -10.05 17.84
N MET A 245 -2.29 -9.83 16.55
CA MET A 245 -0.95 -10.01 16.01
C MET A 245 0.07 -9.05 16.64
N VAL A 246 -0.27 -7.76 16.79
CA VAL A 246 0.62 -6.77 17.41
C VAL A 246 0.89 -7.11 18.88
N GLU A 247 -0.14 -7.48 19.64
CA GLU A 247 0.00 -7.87 21.04
C GLU A 247 0.88 -9.13 21.19
N TYR A 248 0.67 -10.13 20.34
CA TYR A 248 1.46 -11.36 20.34
C TYR A 248 2.93 -11.09 20.02
N LEU A 249 3.20 -10.31 18.96
CA LEU A 249 4.56 -9.96 18.57
C LEU A 249 5.27 -9.14 19.66
N ASN A 250 4.59 -8.17 20.27
CA ASN A 250 5.14 -7.40 21.38
C ASN A 250 5.49 -8.30 22.58
N THR A 251 4.70 -9.34 22.85
CA THR A 251 4.94 -10.29 23.95
C THR A 251 6.25 -11.06 23.77
N ILE A 252 6.63 -11.37 22.52
CA ILE A 252 7.91 -11.98 22.18
C ILE A 252 9.01 -10.95 21.85
N GLY A 253 8.79 -9.69 22.20
CA GLY A 253 9.76 -8.60 22.04
C GLY A 253 9.84 -8.00 20.64
N VAL A 254 9.03 -8.44 19.68
CA VAL A 254 9.00 -7.92 18.30
C VAL A 254 8.16 -6.64 18.23
N ARG A 255 8.81 -5.50 17.99
CA ARG A 255 8.14 -4.21 17.79
C ARG A 255 7.50 -4.14 16.41
N CYS A 256 6.30 -3.59 16.30
CA CYS A 256 5.66 -3.30 15.01
C CYS A 256 5.61 -1.79 14.74
N MET A 257 5.77 -1.39 13.48
CA MET A 257 5.40 -0.03 13.07
C MET A 257 3.91 0.20 13.34
N PRO A 258 3.49 1.40 13.78
CA PRO A 258 2.08 1.69 14.02
C PRO A 258 1.21 1.53 12.76
N ALA A 259 0.48 0.43 12.66
CA ALA A 259 -0.45 0.16 11.58
C ALA A 259 -1.85 0.67 11.96
N LYS A 260 -2.41 1.55 11.12
CA LYS A 260 -3.79 2.06 11.27
C LYS A 260 -4.74 1.52 10.20
N SER A 261 -4.21 0.73 9.27
CA SER A 261 -4.95 0.26 8.09
C SER A 261 -4.24 -0.89 7.38
N GLY A 262 -4.89 -1.33 6.30
CA GLY A 262 -4.38 -2.42 5.49
C GLY A 262 -4.67 -3.77 6.14
N PHE A 263 -3.95 -4.77 5.66
CA PHE A 263 -4.08 -6.17 6.06
C PHE A 263 -2.69 -6.77 6.32
N PHE A 264 -1.75 -5.88 6.66
CA PHE A 264 -0.35 -6.20 6.90
C PHE A 264 0.22 -5.31 8.00
N ILE A 265 1.28 -5.79 8.62
CA ILE A 265 2.12 -5.06 9.56
C ILE A 265 3.58 -5.14 9.12
N PHE A 266 4.38 -4.18 9.55
CA PHE A 266 5.83 -4.20 9.36
C PHE A 266 6.51 -4.28 10.71
N ALA A 267 7.20 -5.40 10.95
CA ALA A 267 7.67 -5.83 12.27
C ALA A 267 9.19 -5.96 12.30
N ASP A 268 9.78 -5.60 13.44
CA ASP A 268 11.21 -5.50 13.68
C ASP A 268 11.73 -6.76 14.40
N PHE A 269 12.33 -7.65 13.62
CA PHE A 269 12.99 -8.87 14.07
C PHE A 269 14.51 -8.71 14.19
N ALA A 270 15.04 -7.48 14.20
CA ALA A 270 16.49 -7.25 14.23
C ALA A 270 17.21 -7.96 15.39
N GLN A 271 16.53 -8.10 16.54
CA GLN A 271 17.07 -8.83 17.71
C GLN A 271 17.32 -10.33 17.48
N PHE A 272 16.68 -10.92 16.46
CA PHE A 272 16.81 -12.34 16.11
C PHE A 272 17.81 -12.56 14.96
N LEU A 273 18.50 -11.51 14.52
CA LEU A 273 19.59 -11.63 13.57
C LEU A 273 20.90 -11.89 14.31
N ASP A 274 21.70 -12.82 13.80
CA ASP A 274 23.05 -13.08 14.34
C ASP A 274 23.99 -11.87 14.12
N GLU A 275 23.71 -11.07 13.08
CA GLU A 275 24.46 -9.90 12.66
C GLU A 275 23.51 -8.92 11.94
N PRO A 276 23.75 -7.60 12.01
CA PRO A 276 22.87 -6.60 11.40
C PRO A 276 23.14 -6.48 9.87
N THR A 277 22.94 -7.56 9.12
CA THR A 277 23.14 -7.62 7.66
C THR A 277 21.90 -8.15 6.94
N PHE A 278 21.76 -7.80 5.66
CA PHE A 278 20.65 -8.32 4.83
C PHE A 278 20.81 -9.82 4.55
N GLU A 279 22.04 -10.34 4.57
CA GLU A 279 22.33 -11.76 4.50
C GLU A 279 21.75 -12.50 5.72
N ALA A 280 21.87 -11.92 6.92
CA ALA A 280 21.25 -12.47 8.11
C ALA A 280 19.72 -12.39 8.07
N GLU A 281 19.15 -11.28 7.57
CA GLU A 281 17.71 -11.16 7.33
C GLU A 281 17.20 -12.29 6.42
N GLU A 282 17.93 -12.59 5.34
CA GLU A 282 17.57 -13.66 4.42
C GLU A 282 17.72 -15.07 5.04
N ARG A 283 18.74 -15.30 5.88
CA ARG A 283 18.84 -16.54 6.66
C ARG A 283 17.65 -16.71 7.60
N LEU A 284 17.23 -15.63 8.27
CA LEU A 284 16.04 -15.64 9.12
C LEU A 284 14.76 -15.88 8.29
N ASN A 285 14.65 -15.28 7.11
CA ASN A 285 13.53 -15.52 6.20
C ASN A 285 13.40 -17.02 5.85
N ARG A 286 14.52 -17.69 5.54
CA ARG A 286 14.53 -19.14 5.27
C ARG A 286 14.14 -19.98 6.49
N ARG A 287 14.43 -19.52 7.71
CA ARG A 287 13.96 -20.19 8.95
C ARG A 287 12.44 -20.10 9.07
N PHE A 288 11.82 -18.97 8.72
CA PHE A 288 10.36 -18.86 8.65
C PHE A 288 9.79 -19.83 7.61
N GLU A 289 10.37 -19.87 6.41
CA GLU A 289 9.93 -20.77 5.33
C GLU A 289 10.05 -22.25 5.73
N ALA A 290 11.16 -22.64 6.36
CA ALA A 290 11.35 -24.00 6.89
C ALA A 290 10.30 -24.36 7.96
N ASN A 291 9.83 -23.38 8.72
CA ASN A 291 8.73 -23.51 9.67
C ASN A 291 7.34 -23.29 9.04
N ARG A 292 7.25 -23.27 7.69
CA ARG A 292 6.00 -23.15 6.92
C ARG A 292 5.24 -21.85 7.19
N VAL A 293 5.98 -20.75 7.31
CA VAL A 293 5.45 -19.38 7.34
C VAL A 293 6.19 -18.56 6.29
N ILE A 294 5.44 -17.83 5.46
CA ILE A 294 6.03 -16.95 4.43
C ILE A 294 5.83 -15.52 4.89
N LEU A 295 6.93 -14.85 5.20
CA LEU A 295 6.98 -13.42 5.44
C LEU A 295 7.67 -12.73 4.24
N VAL A 296 7.54 -11.41 4.13
CA VAL A 296 8.31 -10.66 3.13
C VAL A 296 9.43 -9.91 3.85
N PRO A 297 10.70 -10.22 3.58
CA PRO A 297 11.83 -9.56 4.23
C PRO A 297 11.93 -8.08 3.81
N GLY A 298 12.39 -7.23 4.73
CA GLY A 298 12.36 -5.79 4.64
C GLY A 298 13.17 -5.23 3.47
N HIS A 299 14.30 -5.88 3.12
CA HIS A 299 15.11 -5.48 1.97
C HIS A 299 14.34 -5.53 0.64
N VAL A 300 13.38 -6.45 0.50
CA VAL A 300 12.50 -6.55 -0.68
C VAL A 300 11.59 -5.32 -0.76
N CYS A 301 11.15 -4.80 0.39
CA CYS A 301 10.41 -3.54 0.53
C CYS A 301 11.32 -2.29 0.60
N LYS A 302 12.62 -2.45 0.33
CA LYS A 302 13.65 -1.39 0.38
C LYS A 302 13.80 -0.72 1.75
N ALA A 303 13.60 -1.45 2.85
CA ALA A 303 14.06 -0.99 4.15
C ALA A 303 15.57 -0.72 4.10
N SER A 304 16.02 0.40 4.69
CA SER A 304 17.43 0.79 4.68
C SER A 304 18.28 -0.01 5.67
N LYS A 305 17.64 -0.71 6.61
CA LYS A 305 18.27 -1.58 7.60
C LYS A 305 17.65 -2.99 7.58
N PRO A 306 18.45 -4.02 7.90
CA PRO A 306 17.96 -5.38 8.00
C PRO A 306 17.16 -5.62 9.29
N GLY A 307 16.32 -6.64 9.27
CA GLY A 307 15.54 -7.12 10.41
C GLY A 307 14.06 -6.82 10.30
N TRP A 308 13.64 -5.98 9.34
CA TRP A 308 12.23 -5.69 9.14
C TRP A 308 11.55 -6.81 8.34
N PHE A 309 10.30 -7.12 8.66
CA PHE A 309 9.49 -8.09 7.91
C PHE A 309 8.05 -7.59 7.76
N ARG A 310 7.51 -7.72 6.54
CA ARG A 310 6.08 -7.51 6.30
C ARG A 310 5.33 -8.82 6.51
N ILE A 311 4.32 -8.77 7.38
CA ILE A 311 3.46 -9.90 7.73
C ILE A 311 2.03 -9.58 7.31
N VAL A 312 1.36 -10.51 6.62
CA VAL A 312 -0.08 -10.40 6.29
C VAL A 312 -0.87 -11.19 7.34
N PHE A 313 -1.88 -10.57 7.94
CA PHE A 313 -2.63 -11.15 9.05
C PHE A 313 -4.07 -11.58 8.71
N THR A 314 -4.52 -11.34 7.48
CA THR A 314 -5.86 -11.72 7.02
C THR A 314 -5.90 -13.18 6.58
N LEU A 315 -5.96 -14.09 7.56
CA LEU A 315 -6.18 -15.52 7.36
C LEU A 315 -7.66 -15.89 7.50
N ARG A 316 -8.01 -17.16 7.28
CA ARG A 316 -9.41 -17.61 7.26
C ARG A 316 -10.07 -17.50 8.63
N ASP A 317 -9.32 -17.77 9.69
CA ASP A 317 -9.77 -17.73 11.07
C ASP A 317 -8.60 -17.38 12.02
N MET A 318 -8.93 -17.23 13.31
CA MET A 318 -7.96 -16.91 14.36
C MET A 318 -7.05 -18.10 14.69
N ASP A 319 -7.49 -19.34 14.47
CA ASP A 319 -6.68 -20.53 14.71
C ASP A 319 -5.50 -20.62 13.74
N GLU A 320 -5.73 -20.36 12.44
CA GLU A 320 -4.67 -20.26 11.44
C GLU A 320 -3.69 -19.12 11.78
N LEU A 321 -4.17 -17.99 12.32
CA LEU A 321 -3.34 -16.88 12.75
C LEU A 321 -2.48 -17.23 13.96
N ALA A 322 -3.06 -17.83 14.99
CA ALA A 322 -2.33 -18.31 16.16
C ALA A 322 -1.28 -19.35 15.78
N MET A 323 -1.63 -20.32 14.92
CA MET A 323 -0.69 -21.32 14.40
C MET A 323 0.46 -20.69 13.63
N GLY A 324 0.20 -19.65 12.83
CA GLY A 324 1.22 -18.89 12.13
C GLY A 324 2.20 -18.21 13.09
N LEU A 325 1.68 -17.60 14.16
CA LEU A 325 2.46 -16.94 15.20
C LEU A 325 3.29 -17.92 16.05
N GLU A 326 2.75 -19.09 16.37
CA GLU A 326 3.51 -20.18 17.02
C GLU A 326 4.68 -20.65 16.14
N ARG A 327 4.47 -20.77 14.83
CA ARG A 327 5.52 -21.13 13.88
C ARG A 327 6.58 -20.03 13.75
N ILE A 328 6.19 -18.77 13.84
CA ILE A 328 7.13 -17.64 13.93
C ILE A 328 8.00 -17.81 15.19
N CYS A 329 7.40 -18.10 16.35
CA CYS A 329 8.13 -18.33 17.61
C CYS A 329 9.13 -19.48 17.48
N LYS A 330 8.71 -20.62 16.92
CA LYS A 330 9.60 -21.75 16.61
C LYS A 330 10.73 -21.37 15.67
N ALA A 331 10.46 -20.54 14.67
CA ALA A 331 11.47 -20.09 13.73
C ALA A 331 12.53 -19.20 14.37
N VAL A 332 12.21 -18.47 15.44
CA VAL A 332 13.15 -17.59 16.18
C VAL A 332 13.59 -18.17 17.54
N ASP A 333 13.37 -19.48 17.77
CA ASP A 333 13.71 -20.18 19.02
C ASP A 333 13.17 -19.50 20.30
N THR A 334 12.02 -18.83 20.20
CA THR A 334 11.34 -18.19 21.33
C THR A 334 10.15 -19.04 21.78
N PRO A 335 9.93 -19.25 23.10
CA PRO A 335 8.71 -19.91 23.58
C PRO A 335 7.45 -19.16 23.16
N ALA A 336 6.47 -19.89 22.64
CA ALA A 336 5.17 -19.30 22.32
C ALA A 336 4.41 -18.94 23.61
N PRO A 337 3.81 -17.74 23.71
CA PRO A 337 2.88 -17.42 24.78
C PRO A 337 1.69 -18.39 24.83
N THR A 338 1.12 -18.59 26.01
CA THR A 338 -0.08 -19.43 26.16
C THR A 338 -1.32 -18.63 25.75
N LEU A 339 -2.26 -19.28 25.08
CA LEU A 339 -3.53 -18.69 24.64
C LEU A 339 -4.71 -19.34 25.39
N ASP A 340 -5.73 -18.56 25.77
CA ASP A 340 -7.04 -19.14 26.16
C ASP A 340 -7.92 -19.42 24.94
N GLY A 341 -9.12 -19.96 25.20
CA GLY A 341 -10.13 -20.22 24.16
C GLY A 341 -10.69 -18.98 23.46
N ASP A 342 -10.38 -17.78 23.96
CA ASP A 342 -10.75 -16.49 23.37
C ASP A 342 -9.56 -15.80 22.67
N PHE A 343 -8.40 -16.49 22.55
CA PHE A 343 -7.14 -15.96 22.01
C PHE A 343 -6.54 -14.79 22.82
N ARG A 344 -6.75 -14.76 24.13
CA ARG A 344 -6.02 -13.85 25.03
C ARG A 344 -4.65 -14.43 25.36
N ILE A 345 -3.64 -13.57 25.44
CA ILE A 345 -2.26 -13.97 25.71
C ILE A 345 -2.02 -14.03 27.23
N PHE A 346 -1.51 -15.18 27.69
CA PHE A 346 -1.12 -15.43 29.08
C PHE A 346 0.39 -15.54 29.17
N ILE A 347 0.96 -14.75 30.07
CA ILE A 347 2.38 -14.76 30.40
C ILE A 347 2.52 -15.35 31.80
N GLU A 348 3.09 -16.56 31.90
CA GLU A 348 3.41 -17.15 33.21
C GLU A 348 4.45 -16.28 33.95
N GLY A 349 4.20 -15.96 35.23
CA GLY A 349 5.19 -15.27 36.08
C GLY A 349 4.91 -13.81 36.45
N LYS A 350 3.78 -13.21 36.06
CA LYS A 350 3.29 -11.94 36.65
C LYS A 350 1.97 -12.17 37.40
N THR A 351 2.07 -12.41 38.71
CA THR A 351 0.94 -12.59 39.64
C THR A 351 0.12 -11.33 39.94
N ASN A 352 0.21 -10.27 39.13
CA ASN A 352 -0.69 -9.12 39.24
C ASN A 352 -1.18 -8.75 37.85
N GLY A 353 -2.50 -8.86 37.67
CA GLY A 353 -3.21 -8.81 36.40
C GLY A 353 -2.77 -7.67 35.49
N VAL A 354 -2.56 -8.01 34.22
CA VAL A 354 -2.52 -7.02 33.16
C VAL A 354 -3.94 -6.50 32.99
N VAL A 355 -4.16 -5.27 33.43
CA VAL A 355 -5.37 -4.50 33.15
C VAL A 355 -5.41 -4.28 31.65
N ASN A 356 -6.47 -4.78 31.02
CA ASN A 356 -6.82 -4.51 29.63
C ASN A 356 -6.70 -3.01 29.34
N GLY A 357 -5.76 -2.65 28.45
CA GLY A 357 -5.71 -1.34 27.83
C GLY A 357 -6.67 -1.30 26.65
N ILE A 358 -7.56 -0.31 26.68
CA ILE A 358 -8.61 0.02 25.69
C ILE A 358 -8.01 0.34 24.33
#